data_AF-A0A1G4BF59-F1
#
_entry.id   AF-A0A1G4BF59-F1
#
_cell.length_a   1.000
_cell.length_b   1.000
_cell.length_c   1.000
_cell.angle_alpha   90.00
_cell.angle_beta   90.00
_cell.angle_gamma   90.00
#
_symmetry.space_group_name_H-M   'P 1'
#
loop_
_entity.id
_entity.type
_entity.pdbx_description
1 polymer ?
#
loop_
_entity_poly.entity_id
_entity_poly.type
_entity_poly.pdbx_seq_one_letter_code
_entity_poly.pdbx_strand_id
1 'polypeptide(L)'
;MPAQSEALESAEDWTGLTSSQERRKLQNRLNQRARRRRMKHETLRQLQGVINETVAEAESSSHLQSTTGDEGYALLSCPKRRNELMILAQEARRNDSLGTPAPRQLSALVTLNLLTALWRNTQILGFDVHSICEDDFISPFNLQGPDLPCYPRQELSWPPYLRPTEAQKKITHHPFLDVFPFPSLREAGIRAEELGFFDEDDFCVDIFHLDDKKDSVERPQLIVWGESWDPRGWKVNAAFLRKWGWMVRGCPELLEGTNYWRQRRGEKKMNFNLNR
;
A
#
# COMPACT_ATOMS: atom_id res chain seq x y z
N MET A 1 7.22 -22.49 30.19
CA MET A 1 7.02 -21.08 29.78
C MET A 1 5.53 -20.81 29.84
N PRO A 2 5.07 -19.70 30.45
CA PRO A 2 3.64 -19.41 30.57
C PRO A 2 3.03 -19.09 29.20
N ALA A 3 1.75 -19.39 29.03
CA ALA A 3 0.97 -19.15 27.82
C ALA A 3 0.89 -17.66 27.48
N GLN A 4 0.91 -17.32 26.19
CA GLN A 4 0.95 -15.93 25.72
C GLN A 4 -0.44 -15.32 25.68
N SER A 5 -0.64 -14.21 26.39
CA SER A 5 -1.93 -13.49 26.49
C SER A 5 -2.40 -12.81 25.20
N GLU A 6 -1.57 -12.80 24.15
CA GLU A 6 -1.86 -12.18 22.85
C GLU A 6 -2.21 -13.17 21.72
N ALA A 7 -2.08 -14.49 21.98
CA ALA A 7 -2.51 -15.52 21.04
C ALA A 7 -4.04 -15.65 21.10
N LEU A 8 -4.72 -15.40 19.98
CA LEU A 8 -6.19 -15.46 19.91
C LEU A 8 -6.70 -16.89 19.67
N GLU A 9 -5.83 -17.77 19.17
CA GLU A 9 -6.13 -19.18 18.88
C GLU A 9 -5.02 -20.12 19.37
N SER A 10 -5.36 -21.39 19.63
CA SER A 10 -4.39 -22.42 20.04
C SER A 10 -3.31 -22.71 18.98
N ALA A 11 -3.59 -22.39 17.71
CA ALA A 11 -2.63 -22.47 16.60
C ALA A 11 -1.60 -21.33 16.60
N GLU A 12 -1.82 -20.27 17.39
CA GLU A 12 -0.90 -19.13 17.56
C GLU A 12 0.03 -19.28 18.78
N ASP A 13 -0.19 -20.31 19.62
CA ASP A 13 0.65 -20.62 20.76
C ASP A 13 1.87 -21.47 20.34
N TRP A 14 3.03 -20.84 20.32
CA TRP A 14 4.29 -21.50 19.97
C TRP A 14 5.00 -22.14 21.17
N THR A 15 4.36 -22.20 22.35
CA THR A 15 4.89 -22.90 23.54
C THR A 15 4.90 -24.42 23.32
N GLY A 16 5.96 -24.92 22.70
CA GLY A 16 6.14 -26.35 22.42
C GLY A 16 6.67 -26.67 21.01
N LEU A 17 6.72 -25.67 20.12
CA LEU A 17 7.29 -25.86 18.77
C LEU A 17 8.82 -26.03 18.83
N THR A 18 9.31 -27.14 18.29
CA THR A 18 10.74 -27.48 18.18
C THR A 18 11.43 -26.80 16.99
N SER A 19 10.67 -26.46 15.93
CA SER A 19 11.20 -25.75 14.76
C SER A 19 11.44 -24.27 15.05
N SER A 20 12.71 -23.84 14.96
CA SER A 20 13.10 -22.44 15.16
C SER A 20 12.49 -21.50 14.12
N GLN A 21 12.28 -21.98 12.88
CA GLN A 21 11.67 -21.17 11.81
C GLN A 21 10.17 -20.91 12.07
N GLU A 22 9.40 -21.93 12.44
CA GLU A 22 7.97 -21.79 12.72
C GLU A 22 7.71 -20.87 13.92
N ARG A 23 8.52 -21.03 14.97
CA ARG A 23 8.54 -20.14 16.12
C ARG A 23 8.76 -18.67 15.72
N ARG A 24 9.76 -18.41 14.87
CA ARG A 24 10.10 -17.06 14.44
C ARG A 24 9.01 -16.46 13.56
N LYS A 25 8.35 -17.27 12.72
CA LYS A 25 7.20 -16.86 11.92
C LYS A 25 6.02 -16.41 12.78
N LEU A 26 5.63 -17.22 13.76
CA LEU A 26 4.57 -16.90 14.72
C LEU A 26 4.91 -15.64 15.54
N GLN A 27 6.15 -15.55 16.02
CA GLN A 27 6.62 -14.39 16.75
C GLN A 27 6.63 -13.11 15.90
N ASN A 28 7.03 -13.19 14.62
CA ASN A 28 6.98 -12.05 13.71
C ASN A 28 5.54 -11.59 13.48
N ARG A 29 4.59 -12.52 13.26
CA ARG A 29 3.17 -12.22 13.09
C ARG A 29 2.57 -11.52 14.32
N LEU A 30 2.88 -12.02 15.53
CA LEU A 30 2.45 -11.39 16.78
C LEU A 30 3.12 -10.03 17.00
N ASN A 31 4.41 -9.90 16.74
CA ASN A 31 5.14 -8.64 16.86
C ASN A 31 4.63 -7.57 15.87
N GLN A 32 4.28 -7.97 14.66
CA GLN A 32 3.61 -7.12 13.66
C GLN A 32 2.26 -6.65 14.20
N ARG A 33 1.38 -7.56 14.64
CA ARG A 33 0.08 -7.22 15.25
C ARG A 33 0.25 -6.25 16.45
N ALA A 34 1.21 -6.50 17.33
CA ALA A 34 1.50 -5.64 18.47
C ALA A 34 2.05 -4.26 18.04
N ARG A 35 2.92 -4.20 17.03
CA ARG A 35 3.43 -2.95 16.45
C ARG A 35 2.30 -2.13 15.81
N ARG A 36 1.41 -2.77 15.05
CA ARG A 36 0.23 -2.15 14.41
C ARG A 36 -0.71 -1.55 15.45
N ARG A 37 -1.04 -2.29 16.52
CA ARG A 37 -1.83 -1.78 17.67
C ARG A 37 -1.20 -0.53 18.30
N ARG A 38 0.13 -0.51 18.47
CA ARG A 38 0.85 0.66 19.00
C ARG A 38 0.76 1.87 18.06
N MET A 39 0.95 1.68 16.75
CA MET A 39 0.82 2.77 15.76
C MET A 39 -0.61 3.33 15.70
N LYS A 40 -1.64 2.46 15.75
CA LYS A 40 -3.05 2.87 15.83
C LYS A 40 -3.33 3.69 17.10
N HIS A 41 -2.81 3.24 18.24
CA HIS A 41 -2.99 3.93 19.51
C HIS A 41 -2.28 5.30 19.54
N GLU A 42 -1.08 5.38 18.97
CA GLU A 42 -0.34 6.63 18.81
C GLU A 42 -1.06 7.62 17.89
N THR A 43 -1.62 7.14 16.78
CA THR A 43 -2.44 7.96 15.87
C THR A 43 -3.70 8.49 16.57
N LEU A 44 -4.40 7.65 17.34
CA LEU A 44 -5.55 8.07 18.15
C LEU A 44 -5.17 9.12 19.20
N ARG A 45 -4.01 8.95 19.84
CA ARG A 45 -3.48 9.90 20.82
C ARG A 45 -3.15 11.26 20.18
N GLN A 46 -2.53 11.24 19.00
CA GLN A 46 -2.24 12.45 18.23
C GLN A 46 -3.52 13.16 17.77
N LEU A 47 -4.55 12.40 17.36
CA LEU A 47 -5.87 12.94 17.04
C LEU A 47 -6.54 13.59 18.27
N GLN A 48 -6.44 12.99 19.45
CA GLN A 48 -6.93 13.58 20.69
C GLN A 48 -6.22 14.88 21.06
N GLY A 49 -4.92 15.00 20.77
CA GLY A 49 -4.16 16.24 20.94
C GLY A 49 -4.65 17.36 20.01
N VAL A 50 -4.93 17.04 18.74
CA VAL A 50 -5.40 18.00 17.73
C VAL A 50 -6.87 18.39 17.92
N ILE A 51 -7.73 17.48 18.40
CA ILE A 51 -9.14 17.79 18.70
C ILE A 51 -9.23 18.85 19.81
N ASN A 52 -8.37 18.79 20.82
CA ASN A 52 -8.36 19.79 21.89
C ASN A 52 -7.87 21.18 21.41
N GLU A 53 -7.08 21.27 20.34
CA GLU A 53 -6.63 22.52 19.74
C GLU A 53 -7.63 23.10 18.71
N THR A 54 -8.31 22.23 17.95
CA THR A 54 -9.21 22.62 16.85
C THR A 54 -10.64 22.98 17.28
N VAL A 55 -11.10 22.52 18.44
CA VAL A 55 -12.41 22.91 19.01
C VAL A 55 -12.47 24.42 19.34
N ALA A 56 -11.33 25.11 19.38
CA ALA A 56 -11.28 26.57 19.58
C ALA A 56 -11.53 27.40 18.30
N GLU A 57 -11.47 26.84 17.09
CA GLU A 57 -11.41 27.64 15.84
C GLU A 57 -12.42 27.29 14.74
N ALA A 58 -13.22 26.22 14.84
CA ALA A 58 -13.97 25.67 13.69
C ALA A 58 -15.51 25.79 13.73
N GLU A 59 -16.09 26.85 14.31
CA GLU A 59 -17.54 27.14 14.21
C GLU A 59 -17.95 27.92 12.94
N SER A 60 -17.16 27.93 11.87
CA SER A 60 -17.59 28.53 10.60
C SER A 60 -16.85 27.97 9.40
N SER A 61 -17.45 27.00 8.69
CA SER A 61 -17.75 27.12 7.25
C SER A 61 -18.20 25.77 6.68
N SER A 62 -19.34 25.79 6.03
CA SER A 62 -20.05 24.67 5.44
C SER A 62 -19.76 24.51 3.94
N HIS A 63 -19.73 23.24 3.51
CA HIS A 63 -20.27 22.73 2.24
C HIS A 63 -19.58 23.13 0.92
N LEU A 64 -18.80 22.20 0.35
CA LEU A 64 -18.50 22.16 -1.08
C LEU A 64 -18.70 20.73 -1.62
N GLN A 65 -19.49 20.64 -2.68
CA GLN A 65 -19.94 19.42 -3.35
C GLN A 65 -18.79 18.71 -4.08
N SER A 66 -18.74 17.39 -3.91
CA SER A 66 -17.84 16.47 -4.60
C SER A 66 -18.22 16.32 -6.07
N THR A 67 -17.33 16.74 -6.97
CA THR A 67 -17.35 16.32 -8.36
C THR A 67 -16.28 15.25 -8.56
N THR A 68 -16.75 14.01 -8.69
CA THR A 68 -16.17 12.86 -9.41
C THR A 68 -14.71 13.01 -9.87
N GLY A 69 -13.78 12.27 -9.25
CA GLY A 69 -12.49 12.00 -9.90
C GLY A 69 -11.37 11.44 -9.05
N ASP A 70 -11.23 11.83 -7.77
CA ASP A 70 -10.14 11.38 -6.91
C ASP A 70 -10.65 10.92 -5.54
N GLU A 71 -10.96 9.63 -5.44
CA GLU A 71 -11.31 8.98 -4.18
C GLU A 71 -10.10 8.35 -3.49
N GLY A 72 -8.90 8.46 -4.08
CA GLY A 72 -7.66 7.87 -3.54
C GLY A 72 -7.34 8.29 -2.10
N TYR A 73 -7.80 9.47 -1.67
CA TYR A 73 -7.66 9.92 -0.27
C TYR A 73 -8.27 8.95 0.74
N ALA A 74 -9.27 8.14 0.35
CA ALA A 74 -9.93 7.17 1.23
C ALA A 74 -8.95 6.14 1.82
N LEU A 75 -7.86 5.82 1.10
CA LEU A 75 -6.84 4.88 1.55
C LEU A 75 -5.92 5.42 2.66
N LEU A 76 -5.89 6.73 2.88
CA LEU A 76 -5.11 7.30 3.99
C LEU A 76 -5.92 7.16 5.27
N SER A 77 -5.41 6.53 6.34
CA SER A 77 -6.19 6.40 7.59
C SER A 77 -6.34 7.70 8.38
N CYS A 78 -5.43 8.67 8.20
CA CYS A 78 -5.40 9.93 8.96
C CYS A 78 -6.23 11.05 8.31
N PRO A 79 -7.33 11.53 8.94
CA PRO A 79 -8.18 12.59 8.38
C PRO A 79 -7.43 13.89 8.04
N LYS A 80 -6.47 14.29 8.87
CA LYS A 80 -5.66 15.49 8.64
C LYS A 80 -4.90 15.40 7.31
N ARG A 81 -4.25 14.27 7.07
CA ARG A 81 -3.49 14.03 5.83
C ARG A 81 -4.37 13.88 4.60
N ARG A 82 -5.56 13.29 4.74
CA ARG A 82 -6.58 13.29 3.67
C ARG A 82 -6.89 14.72 3.25
N ASN A 83 -7.20 15.59 4.22
CA ASN A 83 -7.55 16.98 3.96
C ASN A 83 -6.38 17.76 3.38
N GLU A 84 -5.17 17.60 3.90
CA GLU A 84 -3.95 18.25 3.37
C GLU A 84 -3.71 17.85 1.90
N LEU A 85 -3.77 16.55 1.58
CA LEU A 85 -3.57 16.08 0.21
C LEU A 85 -4.69 16.56 -0.72
N MET A 86 -5.94 16.58 -0.25
CA MET A 86 -7.09 17.09 -1.00
C MET A 86 -6.94 18.57 -1.36
N ILE A 87 -6.54 19.41 -0.39
CA ILE A 87 -6.30 20.84 -0.62
C ILE A 87 -5.16 21.02 -1.64
N LEU A 88 -4.03 20.33 -1.46
CA LEU A 88 -2.89 20.41 -2.37
C LEU A 88 -3.25 19.98 -3.80
N ALA A 89 -4.09 18.96 -3.95
CA ALA A 89 -4.56 18.49 -5.24
C ALA A 89 -5.47 19.51 -5.93
N GLN A 90 -6.41 20.12 -5.18
CA GLN A 90 -7.28 21.18 -5.69
C GLN A 90 -6.46 22.39 -6.15
N GLU A 91 -5.47 22.82 -5.35
CA GLU A 91 -4.55 23.89 -5.72
C GLU A 91 -3.73 23.55 -6.98
N ALA A 92 -3.25 22.30 -7.10
CA ALA A 92 -2.46 21.88 -8.25
C ALA A 92 -3.27 21.92 -9.54
N ARG A 93 -4.53 21.44 -9.51
CA ARG A 93 -5.44 21.52 -10.67
C ARG A 93 -5.79 22.96 -11.03
N ARG A 94 -6.03 23.80 -10.02
CA ARG A 94 -6.27 25.23 -10.24
C ARG A 94 -5.06 25.87 -10.94
N ASN A 95 -3.86 25.65 -10.44
CA ASN A 95 -2.63 26.18 -11.04
C ASN A 95 -2.41 25.68 -12.47
N ASP A 96 -2.64 24.40 -12.74
CA ASP A 96 -2.54 23.84 -14.08
C ASP A 96 -3.55 24.49 -15.04
N SER A 97 -4.81 24.66 -14.61
CA SER A 97 -5.85 25.35 -15.40
C SER A 97 -5.54 26.82 -15.71
N LEU A 98 -4.71 27.45 -14.87
CA LEU A 98 -4.23 28.82 -15.03
C LEU A 98 -2.90 28.91 -15.80
N GLY A 99 -2.33 27.77 -16.22
CA GLY A 99 -1.03 27.70 -16.88
C GLY A 99 0.16 28.03 -15.97
N THR A 100 0.00 27.91 -14.65
CA THR A 100 1.00 28.24 -13.63
C THR A 100 1.40 27.04 -12.75
N PRO A 101 1.79 25.88 -13.32
CA PRO A 101 2.13 24.70 -12.54
C PRO A 101 3.31 24.97 -11.60
N ALA A 102 3.18 24.54 -10.33
CA ALA A 102 4.20 24.77 -9.31
C ALA A 102 4.96 23.47 -8.97
N PRO A 103 6.31 23.44 -9.08
CA PRO A 103 7.10 22.24 -8.79
C PRO A 103 6.90 21.67 -7.37
N ARG A 104 6.60 22.54 -6.40
CA ARG A 104 6.33 22.16 -5.00
C ARG A 104 5.13 21.20 -4.84
N GLN A 105 4.21 21.17 -5.82
CA GLN A 105 3.01 20.33 -5.79
C GLN A 105 3.26 18.94 -6.39
N LEU A 106 4.41 18.70 -7.02
CA LEU A 106 4.69 17.46 -7.73
C LEU A 106 4.69 16.24 -6.82
N SER A 107 5.24 16.34 -5.60
CA SER A 107 5.25 15.23 -4.65
C SER A 107 3.84 14.82 -4.24
N ALA A 108 2.98 15.81 -3.96
CA ALA A 108 1.57 15.58 -3.63
C ALA A 108 0.82 14.91 -4.79
N LEU A 109 1.05 15.37 -6.04
CA LEU A 109 0.44 14.76 -7.23
C LEU A 109 0.93 13.33 -7.47
N VAL A 110 2.21 13.05 -7.26
CA VAL A 110 2.75 11.68 -7.37
C VAL A 110 2.08 10.75 -6.35
N THR A 111 1.96 11.20 -5.09
CA THR A 111 1.27 10.45 -4.04
C THR A 111 -0.20 10.24 -4.39
N LEU A 112 -0.89 11.28 -4.85
CA LEU A 112 -2.30 11.18 -5.24
C LEU A 112 -2.50 10.21 -6.39
N ASN A 113 -1.69 10.28 -7.44
CA ASN A 113 -1.79 9.36 -8.57
C ASN A 113 -1.61 7.90 -8.14
N LEU A 114 -0.66 7.64 -7.23
CA LEU A 114 -0.47 6.32 -6.64
C LEU A 114 -1.70 5.87 -5.86
N LEU A 115 -2.22 6.70 -4.94
CA LEU A 115 -3.40 6.40 -4.14
C LEU A 115 -4.63 6.14 -5.02
N THR A 116 -4.88 7.00 -5.99
CA THR A 116 -6.00 6.85 -6.94
C THR A 116 -5.84 5.57 -7.75
N ALA A 117 -4.62 5.20 -8.16
CA ALA A 117 -4.39 3.94 -8.88
C ALA A 117 -4.66 2.71 -8.01
N LEU A 118 -4.16 2.69 -6.77
CA LEU A 118 -4.44 1.61 -5.84
C LEU A 118 -5.94 1.50 -5.54
N TRP A 119 -6.61 2.63 -5.30
CA TRP A 119 -8.06 2.67 -5.07
C TRP A 119 -8.87 2.11 -6.25
N ARG A 120 -8.51 2.51 -7.48
CA ARG A 120 -9.14 1.96 -8.69
C ARG A 120 -8.95 0.45 -8.79
N ASN A 121 -7.78 -0.07 -8.45
CA ASN A 121 -7.53 -1.51 -8.46
C ASN A 121 -8.35 -2.22 -7.37
N THR A 122 -8.48 -1.62 -6.17
CA THR A 122 -9.39 -2.11 -5.12
C THR A 122 -10.83 -2.24 -5.66
N GLN A 123 -11.33 -1.21 -6.36
CA GLN A 123 -12.67 -1.23 -6.96
C GLN A 123 -12.83 -2.29 -8.05
N ILE A 124 -11.83 -2.47 -8.93
CA ILE A 124 -11.84 -3.50 -9.98
C ILE A 124 -11.91 -4.90 -9.38
N LEU A 125 -11.20 -5.12 -8.28
CA LEU A 125 -11.18 -6.39 -7.55
C LEU A 125 -12.46 -6.61 -6.72
N GLY A 126 -13.32 -5.60 -6.59
CA GLY A 126 -14.53 -5.65 -5.76
C GLY A 126 -14.21 -5.69 -4.26
N PHE A 127 -13.04 -5.18 -3.87
CA PHE A 127 -12.62 -5.12 -2.49
C PHE A 127 -13.23 -3.89 -1.80
N ASP A 128 -13.53 -4.03 -0.52
CA ASP A 128 -14.02 -2.93 0.30
C ASP A 128 -12.84 -2.09 0.84
N VAL A 129 -13.03 -0.80 1.10
CA VAL A 129 -11.98 0.07 1.65
C VAL A 129 -11.44 -0.46 2.98
N HIS A 130 -12.31 -1.02 3.82
CA HIS A 130 -11.94 -1.59 5.10
C HIS A 130 -11.04 -2.80 4.92
N SER A 131 -11.24 -3.60 3.86
CA SER A 131 -10.38 -4.75 3.59
C SER A 131 -8.93 -4.35 3.35
N ILE A 132 -8.67 -3.16 2.78
CA ILE A 132 -7.32 -2.65 2.52
C ILE A 132 -6.72 -1.92 3.72
N CYS A 133 -7.56 -1.25 4.52
CA CYS A 133 -7.11 -0.37 5.59
C CYS A 133 -7.04 -1.03 6.97
N GLU A 134 -7.67 -2.19 7.16
CA GLU A 134 -7.73 -2.89 8.45
C GLU A 134 -6.69 -4.00 8.54
N ASP A 135 -5.77 -3.83 9.50
CA ASP A 135 -4.59 -4.67 9.72
C ASP A 135 -4.81 -6.19 9.79
N ASP A 136 -5.98 -6.63 10.26
CA ASP A 136 -6.29 -8.05 10.53
C ASP A 136 -7.13 -8.70 9.40
N PHE A 137 -7.34 -7.99 8.29
CA PHE A 137 -8.14 -8.52 7.17
C PHE A 137 -7.37 -9.59 6.40
N ILE A 138 -8.04 -10.70 6.09
CA ILE A 138 -7.50 -11.78 5.27
C ILE A 138 -7.93 -11.55 3.83
N SER A 139 -6.99 -11.66 2.88
CA SER A 139 -7.31 -11.52 1.47
C SER A 139 -8.49 -12.43 1.08
N PRO A 140 -9.50 -11.88 0.38
CA PRO A 140 -10.61 -12.69 -0.13
C PRO A 140 -10.15 -13.86 -1.00
N PHE A 141 -8.97 -13.79 -1.65
CA PHE A 141 -8.43 -14.90 -2.45
C PHE A 141 -8.08 -16.15 -1.66
N ASN A 142 -7.94 -16.05 -0.33
CA ASN A 142 -7.73 -17.21 0.55
C ASN A 142 -9.03 -17.78 1.14
N LEU A 143 -10.16 -17.09 0.96
CA LEU A 143 -11.42 -17.51 1.55
C LEU A 143 -12.14 -18.49 0.58
N GLN A 144 -12.79 -19.52 1.13
CA GLN A 144 -13.64 -20.45 0.38
C GLN A 144 -15.09 -20.33 0.85
N GLY A 145 -16.03 -20.16 -0.08
CA GLY A 145 -17.45 -20.02 0.25
C GLY A 145 -18.32 -19.55 -0.93
N PRO A 146 -19.63 -19.86 -0.91
CA PRO A 146 -20.57 -19.52 -1.99
C PRO A 146 -20.85 -18.01 -2.11
N ASP A 147 -20.64 -17.24 -1.04
CA ASP A 147 -21.02 -15.82 -0.94
C ASP A 147 -19.83 -14.84 -0.94
N LEU A 148 -18.61 -15.31 -1.23
CA LEU A 148 -17.45 -14.43 -1.27
C LEU A 148 -17.45 -13.57 -2.55
N PRO A 149 -17.21 -12.25 -2.45
CA PRO A 149 -17.20 -11.35 -3.60
C PRO A 149 -16.15 -11.73 -4.67
N CYS A 150 -15.13 -12.49 -4.27
CA CYS A 150 -13.98 -12.93 -5.07
C CYS A 150 -14.05 -14.37 -5.62
N TYR A 151 -15.08 -15.18 -5.32
CA TYR A 151 -15.22 -16.55 -5.84
C TYR A 151 -16.07 -16.56 -7.13
N PRO A 152 -15.78 -17.45 -8.09
CA PRO A 152 -15.43 -17.13 -9.47
C PRO A 152 -16.60 -16.56 -10.28
N ARG A 153 -16.93 -15.28 -10.10
CA ARG A 153 -17.57 -14.51 -11.16
C ARG A 153 -16.48 -13.85 -11.99
N GLN A 154 -15.89 -14.69 -12.84
CA GLN A 154 -15.06 -14.35 -13.99
C GLN A 154 -13.64 -13.83 -13.65
N GLU A 155 -12.69 -14.68 -13.22
CA GLU A 155 -11.25 -14.30 -13.20
C GLU A 155 -10.79 -13.69 -14.55
N LEU A 156 -11.45 -14.08 -15.65
CA LEU A 156 -11.22 -13.55 -16.99
C LEU A 156 -11.71 -12.10 -17.20
N SER A 157 -12.66 -11.61 -16.40
CA SER A 157 -13.16 -10.23 -16.47
C SER A 157 -12.15 -9.23 -15.90
N TRP A 158 -11.30 -9.68 -14.97
CA TRP A 158 -10.24 -8.84 -14.44
C TRP A 158 -9.10 -8.64 -15.44
N PRO A 159 -8.47 -7.45 -15.43
CA PRO A 159 -7.25 -7.19 -16.17
C PRO A 159 -6.20 -8.28 -15.89
N PRO A 160 -5.46 -8.76 -16.91
CA PRO A 160 -4.54 -9.89 -16.74
C PRO A 160 -3.55 -9.73 -15.58
N TYR A 161 -3.06 -8.51 -15.36
CA TYR A 161 -2.08 -8.20 -14.32
C TYR A 161 -2.66 -8.01 -12.90
N LEU A 162 -3.98 -8.05 -12.74
CA LEU A 162 -4.68 -8.06 -11.44
C LEU A 162 -5.24 -9.43 -11.07
N ARG A 163 -5.13 -10.43 -11.94
CA ARG A 163 -5.59 -11.79 -11.63
C ARG A 163 -4.79 -12.38 -10.45
N PRO A 164 -5.44 -13.17 -9.58
CA PRO A 164 -4.79 -13.77 -8.43
C PRO A 164 -3.70 -14.77 -8.87
N THR A 165 -2.57 -14.71 -8.18
CA THR A 165 -1.42 -15.60 -8.33
C THR A 165 -1.59 -16.87 -7.49
N GLU A 166 -0.70 -17.85 -7.68
CA GLU A 166 -0.73 -19.08 -6.91
C GLU A 166 -0.42 -18.84 -5.43
N ALA A 167 0.49 -17.92 -5.10
CA ALA A 167 0.76 -17.53 -3.73
C ALA A 167 -0.49 -16.95 -3.05
N GLN A 168 -1.19 -16.02 -3.72
CA GLN A 168 -2.41 -15.40 -3.17
C GLN A 168 -3.52 -16.41 -2.89
N LYS A 169 -3.63 -17.48 -3.69
CA LYS A 169 -4.63 -18.53 -3.49
C LYS A 169 -4.28 -19.47 -2.32
N LYS A 170 -2.98 -19.67 -2.04
CA LYS A 170 -2.50 -20.72 -1.13
C LYS A 170 -2.00 -20.22 0.22
N ILE A 171 -1.51 -18.99 0.29
CA ILE A 171 -0.85 -18.43 1.46
C ILE A 171 -1.73 -17.34 2.02
N THR A 172 -2.11 -17.43 3.30
CA THR A 172 -2.85 -16.38 4.00
C THR A 172 -2.02 -15.10 4.07
N HIS A 173 -2.56 -14.00 3.58
CA HIS A 173 -1.92 -12.68 3.53
C HIS A 173 -2.96 -11.56 3.64
N HIS A 174 -2.49 -10.33 3.87
CA HIS A 174 -3.32 -9.12 3.86
C HIS A 174 -3.56 -8.63 2.41
N PRO A 175 -4.78 -8.17 2.04
CA PRO A 175 -5.10 -7.82 0.64
C PRO A 175 -4.40 -6.56 0.11
N PHE A 176 -3.62 -5.85 0.92
CA PHE A 176 -2.83 -4.71 0.44
C PHE A 176 -1.89 -5.08 -0.72
N LEU A 177 -1.28 -6.26 -0.72
CA LEU A 177 -0.44 -6.68 -1.85
C LEU A 177 -1.26 -6.94 -3.12
N ASP A 178 -2.54 -7.27 -3.00
CA ASP A 178 -3.38 -7.69 -4.13
C ASP A 178 -3.67 -6.57 -5.12
N VAL A 179 -3.68 -5.32 -4.64
CA VAL A 179 -4.05 -4.14 -5.43
C VAL A 179 -2.93 -3.67 -6.37
N PHE A 180 -1.73 -4.27 -6.28
CA PHE A 180 -0.62 -3.95 -7.17
C PHE A 180 -0.72 -4.77 -8.48
N PRO A 181 -0.62 -4.12 -9.65
CA PRO A 181 -0.76 -4.79 -10.95
C PRO A 181 0.51 -5.54 -11.38
N PHE A 182 1.23 -6.17 -10.46
CA PHE A 182 2.49 -6.85 -10.74
C PHE A 182 2.44 -8.27 -10.17
N PRO A 183 2.00 -9.28 -10.95
CA PRO A 183 1.96 -10.67 -10.50
C PRO A 183 3.27 -11.13 -9.86
N SER A 184 4.41 -10.81 -10.47
CA SER A 184 5.74 -11.18 -9.95
C SER A 184 6.05 -10.56 -8.58
N LEU A 185 5.68 -9.28 -8.36
CA LEU A 185 5.86 -8.61 -7.06
C LEU A 185 4.98 -9.25 -5.99
N ARG A 186 3.70 -9.51 -6.32
CA ARG A 186 2.72 -10.12 -5.40
C ARG A 186 3.18 -11.50 -4.95
N GLU A 187 3.57 -12.34 -5.92
CA GLU A 187 4.09 -13.68 -5.68
C GLU A 187 5.34 -13.65 -4.78
N ALA A 188 6.28 -12.74 -5.03
CA ALA A 188 7.51 -12.61 -4.25
C ALA A 188 7.24 -12.08 -2.83
N GLY A 189 6.40 -11.05 -2.70
CA GLY A 189 6.07 -10.41 -1.42
C GLY A 189 5.38 -11.39 -0.47
N ILE A 190 4.34 -12.08 -0.94
CA ILE A 190 3.54 -13.02 -0.12
C ILE A 190 4.39 -14.21 0.33
N ARG A 191 5.23 -14.77 -0.56
CA ARG A 191 6.15 -15.86 -0.17
C ARG A 191 7.21 -15.38 0.82
N ALA A 192 7.72 -14.17 0.66
CA ALA A 192 8.68 -13.60 1.61
C ALA A 192 8.04 -13.33 2.98
N GLU A 193 6.77 -12.91 3.00
CA GLU A 193 5.97 -12.77 4.22
C GLU A 193 5.82 -14.11 4.93
N GLU A 194 5.46 -15.15 4.18
CA GLU A 194 5.30 -16.51 4.70
C GLU A 194 6.58 -17.04 5.36
N LEU A 195 7.73 -16.68 4.81
CA LEU A 195 9.05 -17.04 5.33
C LEU A 195 9.55 -16.10 6.45
N GLY A 196 8.82 -15.03 6.76
CA GLY A 196 9.16 -14.05 7.79
C GLY A 196 10.30 -13.09 7.41
N PHE A 197 10.59 -12.91 6.12
CA PHE A 197 11.60 -11.99 5.59
C PHE A 197 11.02 -10.67 5.09
N PHE A 198 9.69 -10.52 5.11
CA PHE A 198 8.98 -9.33 4.68
C PHE A 198 8.10 -8.78 5.79
N ASP A 199 8.16 -7.46 6.00
CA ASP A 199 7.27 -6.72 6.88
C ASP A 199 6.37 -5.84 6.00
N GLU A 200 5.13 -6.28 5.81
CA GLU A 200 4.14 -5.61 4.99
C GLU A 200 3.79 -4.21 5.52
N ASP A 201 3.87 -3.98 6.84
CA ASP A 201 3.65 -2.65 7.42
C ASP A 201 4.74 -1.66 7.01
N ASP A 202 6.00 -2.11 7.02
CA ASP A 202 7.13 -1.27 6.62
C ASP A 202 7.05 -0.92 5.13
N PHE A 203 6.55 -1.85 4.31
CA PHE A 203 6.25 -1.58 2.92
C PHE A 203 5.09 -0.58 2.78
N CYS A 204 3.98 -0.81 3.46
CA CYS A 204 2.80 0.06 3.48
C CYS A 204 3.15 1.52 3.87
N VAL A 205 3.97 1.70 4.93
CA VAL A 205 4.43 3.02 5.38
C VAL A 205 5.24 3.75 4.31
N ASP A 206 6.15 3.05 3.63
CA ASP A 206 6.94 3.66 2.55
C ASP A 206 6.07 4.07 1.35
N ILE A 207 5.11 3.22 0.98
CA ILE A 207 4.26 3.41 -0.19
C ILE A 207 3.32 4.60 0.01
N PHE A 208 2.63 4.63 1.14
CA PHE A 208 1.67 5.67 1.49
C PHE A 208 2.32 6.90 2.15
N HIS A 209 3.64 6.89 2.34
CA HIS A 209 4.38 7.95 3.04
C HIS A 209 3.79 8.24 4.43
N LEU A 210 3.48 7.17 5.18
CA LEU A 210 2.71 7.29 6.42
C LEU A 210 3.48 7.93 7.59
N ASP A 211 4.75 8.26 7.44
CA ASP A 211 5.55 8.91 8.46
C ASP A 211 5.79 10.41 8.18
N ASP A 212 5.85 11.23 9.24
CA ASP A 212 6.09 12.69 9.15
C ASP A 212 7.58 13.06 9.11
N LYS A 213 8.46 12.10 8.77
CA LYS A 213 9.92 12.32 8.76
C LYS A 213 10.34 13.28 7.64
N LYS A 214 10.50 14.57 7.96
CA LYS A 214 10.88 15.62 7.01
C LYS A 214 12.33 15.54 6.48
N ASP A 215 13.15 14.59 6.96
CA ASP A 215 14.57 14.54 6.62
C ASP A 215 14.87 13.85 5.27
N SER A 216 14.96 14.69 4.24
CA SER A 216 15.93 14.77 3.12
C SER A 216 16.56 13.54 2.44
N VAL A 217 16.19 12.30 2.75
CA VAL A 217 16.62 11.12 1.98
C VAL A 217 15.63 10.85 0.84
N GLU A 218 16.15 10.54 -0.36
CA GLU A 218 15.33 10.00 -1.46
C GLU A 218 14.55 8.78 -0.93
N ARG A 219 13.22 8.91 -0.82
CA ARG A 219 12.31 7.90 -0.28
C ARG A 219 11.90 6.89 -1.34
N PRO A 220 11.63 5.61 -0.99
CA PRO A 220 11.02 4.66 -1.92
C PRO A 220 9.72 5.20 -2.52
N GLN A 221 9.60 5.19 -3.85
CA GLN A 221 8.38 5.64 -4.53
C GLN A 221 8.02 4.73 -5.71
N LEU A 222 6.73 4.45 -5.83
CA LEU A 222 6.10 4.07 -7.09
C LEU A 222 5.40 5.30 -7.68
N ILE A 223 5.59 5.48 -8.98
CA ILE A 223 5.05 6.60 -9.74
C ILE A 223 4.14 6.02 -10.81
N VAL A 224 2.91 6.54 -10.88
CA VAL A 224 1.89 6.12 -11.85
C VAL A 224 1.71 7.21 -12.90
N TRP A 225 1.86 6.80 -14.16
CA TRP A 225 1.80 7.64 -15.37
C TRP A 225 0.63 7.29 -16.29
N GLY A 226 -0.04 6.16 -16.05
CA GLY A 226 -1.09 5.64 -16.92
C GLY A 226 -2.14 4.86 -16.15
N GLU A 227 -2.78 3.90 -16.82
CA GLU A 227 -3.86 3.09 -16.23
C GLU A 227 -3.38 2.29 -15.01
N SER A 228 -4.25 2.18 -14.00
CA SER A 228 -3.86 1.60 -12.72
C SER A 228 -3.58 0.10 -12.79
N TRP A 229 -4.19 -0.61 -13.75
CA TRP A 229 -4.02 -2.03 -13.97
C TRP A 229 -2.98 -2.39 -15.05
N ASP A 230 -2.37 -1.42 -15.75
CA ASP A 230 -1.34 -1.65 -16.77
C ASP A 230 0.06 -1.39 -16.19
N PRO A 231 0.91 -2.42 -16.00
CA PRO A 231 2.27 -2.25 -15.48
C PRO A 231 3.13 -1.23 -16.23
N ARG A 232 2.91 -1.03 -17.53
CA ARG A 232 3.66 -0.06 -18.34
C ARG A 232 3.41 1.38 -17.89
N GLY A 233 2.30 1.62 -17.20
CA GLY A 233 1.98 2.90 -16.56
C GLY A 233 2.80 3.19 -15.31
N TRP A 234 3.59 2.24 -14.80
CA TRP A 234 4.24 2.37 -13.49
C TRP A 234 5.76 2.48 -13.60
N LYS A 235 6.36 3.20 -12.65
CA LYS A 235 7.81 3.39 -12.53
C LYS A 235 8.22 3.39 -11.06
N VAL A 236 9.33 2.75 -10.73
CA VAL A 236 10.01 2.92 -9.42
C VAL A 236 11.17 3.91 -9.49
N ASN A 237 11.51 4.52 -8.34
CA ASN A 237 12.74 5.31 -8.20
C ASN A 237 13.92 4.48 -7.64
N ALA A 238 15.11 5.08 -7.55
CA ALA A 238 16.30 4.37 -7.11
C ALA A 238 16.23 3.97 -5.63
N ALA A 239 15.65 4.82 -4.79
CA ALA A 239 15.39 4.51 -3.39
C ALA A 239 14.53 3.27 -3.19
N PHE A 240 13.50 3.08 -4.02
CA PHE A 240 12.68 1.88 -3.99
C PHE A 240 13.52 0.63 -4.25
N LEU A 241 14.37 0.66 -5.28
CA LEU A 241 15.24 -0.49 -5.57
C LEU A 241 16.28 -0.76 -4.47
N ARG A 242 16.76 0.28 -3.78
CA ARG A 242 17.68 0.10 -2.65
C ARG A 242 17.05 -0.66 -1.49
N LYS A 243 15.79 -0.39 -1.16
CA LYS A 243 15.09 -1.02 -0.02
C LYS A 243 14.31 -2.28 -0.41
N TRP A 244 13.54 -2.21 -1.49
CA TRP A 244 12.58 -3.23 -1.94
C TRP A 244 13.00 -3.94 -3.23
N GLY A 245 14.22 -3.71 -3.72
CA GLY A 245 14.72 -4.32 -4.97
C GLY A 245 14.74 -5.85 -4.97
N TRP A 246 14.81 -6.48 -3.79
CA TRP A 246 14.71 -7.94 -3.67
C TRP A 246 13.31 -8.46 -4.05
N MET A 247 12.25 -7.68 -3.80
CA MET A 247 10.86 -8.07 -4.07
C MET A 247 10.51 -7.94 -5.56
N VAL A 248 11.22 -7.06 -6.28
CA VAL A 248 11.02 -6.84 -7.72
C VAL A 248 12.11 -7.51 -8.56
N ARG A 249 12.95 -8.36 -7.94
CA ARG A 249 13.91 -9.18 -8.66
C ARG A 249 13.15 -10.19 -9.51
N GLY A 250 13.37 -10.17 -10.82
CA GLY A 250 12.61 -11.03 -11.75
C GLY A 250 11.17 -10.55 -12.01
N CYS A 251 10.86 -9.27 -11.77
CA CYS A 251 9.58 -8.64 -12.14
C CYS A 251 9.73 -7.91 -13.50
N PRO A 252 9.54 -8.59 -14.65
CA PRO A 252 9.66 -7.96 -15.97
C PRO A 252 8.64 -6.82 -16.15
N GLU A 253 7.45 -6.96 -15.57
CA GLU A 253 6.34 -6.02 -15.72
C GLU A 253 6.73 -4.62 -15.26
N LEU A 254 7.31 -4.53 -14.06
CA LEU A 254 7.73 -3.26 -13.47
C LEU A 254 9.07 -2.77 -14.03
N LEU A 255 9.96 -3.69 -14.45
CA LEU A 255 11.24 -3.34 -15.08
C LEU A 255 11.00 -2.64 -16.44
N GLU A 256 10.11 -3.19 -17.25
CA GLU A 256 9.73 -2.64 -18.55
C GLU A 256 9.09 -1.27 -18.41
N GLY A 257 8.07 -1.13 -17.55
CA GLY A 257 7.43 0.17 -17.27
C GLY A 257 8.42 1.22 -16.76
N THR A 258 9.27 0.83 -15.81
CA THR A 258 10.30 1.70 -15.26
C THR A 258 11.26 2.19 -16.34
N ASN A 259 11.80 1.27 -17.16
CA ASN A 259 12.75 1.62 -18.21
C ASN A 259 12.12 2.41 -19.34
N TYR A 260 10.87 2.13 -19.71
CA TYR A 260 10.12 2.90 -20.69
C TYR A 260 10.05 4.38 -20.30
N TRP A 261 9.57 4.68 -19.09
CA TRP A 261 9.44 6.07 -18.62
C TRP A 261 10.78 6.75 -18.36
N ARG A 262 11.81 5.99 -17.97
CA ARG A 262 13.17 6.53 -17.82
C ARG A 262 13.75 6.94 -19.16
N GLN A 263 13.65 6.10 -20.18
CA GLN A 263 14.14 6.40 -21.52
C GLN A 263 13.44 7.60 -22.15
N ARG A 264 12.11 7.73 -21.98
CA ARG A 264 11.36 8.90 -22.46
C ARG A 264 11.83 10.23 -21.84
N ARG A 265 12.46 10.19 -20.67
CA ARG A 265 13.05 11.37 -19.99
C ARG A 265 14.57 11.47 -20.17
N GLY A 266 15.19 10.65 -21.01
CA GLY A 266 16.64 10.64 -21.20
C GLY A 266 17.44 10.07 -20.02
N GLU A 267 16.79 9.37 -19.09
CA GLU A 267 17.45 8.73 -17.94
C GLU A 267 18.05 7.35 -18.33
N LYS A 268 19.18 6.98 -17.70
CA LYS A 268 19.79 5.66 -17.87
C LYS A 268 18.83 4.55 -17.40
N LYS A 269 18.79 3.42 -18.12
CA LYS A 269 18.02 2.23 -17.70
C LYS A 269 18.42 1.75 -16.30
N MET A 270 17.44 1.27 -15.55
CA MET A 270 17.63 0.55 -14.30
C MET A 270 17.73 -0.94 -14.57
N ASN A 271 18.51 -1.63 -13.73
CA ASN A 271 18.61 -3.07 -13.71
C ASN A 271 18.11 -3.57 -12.35
N PHE A 272 17.13 -4.47 -12.36
CA PHE A 272 16.59 -5.10 -11.15
C PHE A 272 17.39 -6.33 -10.73
N ASN A 273 18.26 -6.84 -11.59
CA ASN A 273 19.24 -7.87 -11.26
C ASN A 273 20.45 -7.20 -10.59
N LEU A 274 20.24 -6.74 -9.36
CA LEU A 274 21.34 -6.31 -8.50
C LEU A 274 22.04 -7.57 -7.97
N ASN A 275 23.12 -7.97 -8.63
CA ASN A 275 24.11 -8.85 -8.01
C ASN A 275 24.66 -8.10 -6.79
N ARG A 276 24.54 -8.70 -5.60
CA ARG A 276 25.38 -8.30 -4.47
C ARG A 276 26.75 -8.90 -4.68
#